data_AF-A0A0B1RSQ5-F1
#
_entry.id   AF-A0A0B1RSQ5-F1
#
_cell.length_a   1.000
_cell.length_b   1.000
_cell.length_c   1.000
_cell.angle_alpha   90.00
_cell.angle_beta   90.00
_cell.angle_gamma   90.00
#
_symmetry.space_group_name_H-M   'P 1'
#
loop_
_entity.id
_entity.type
_entity.pdbx_description
1 polymer ?
#
loop_
_entity_poly.entity_id
_entity_poly.type
_entity_poly.pdbx_seq_one_letter_code
_entity_poly.pdbx_strand_id
1 'polypeptide(L)'
;MCSLMNKLAERHIRDIRLLPLLAARITELRFGEIEAWNALAKWVNSHVNSAPMELLSIVVAGMARNGVEVDCRTAASKLAERVRRETAPSQNIWLSTIHSLAFFRALTPELAESVLNKDFVSQLLQTSQSPGEKIFKAMKLLQINACVEVDLKDSYAGPRLGFSELEPFIKFDDETVSQQSTLYFIA
;
A
#
# COMPACT_ATOMS: atom_id res chain seq x y z
N MET A 1 27.29 7.51 -3.19
CA MET A 1 26.05 7.89 -3.91
C MET A 1 25.04 8.68 -3.05
N CYS A 2 25.32 8.91 -1.75
CA CYS A 2 24.63 9.88 -0.88
C CYS A 2 24.61 11.34 -1.39
N SER A 3 25.37 11.68 -2.43
CA SER A 3 25.47 13.05 -2.95
C SER A 3 24.20 13.51 -3.69
N LEU A 4 23.46 12.62 -4.36
CA LEU A 4 22.29 13.03 -5.15
C LEU A 4 21.11 13.36 -4.24
N MET A 5 20.86 12.50 -3.25
CA MET A 5 19.79 12.67 -2.28
C MET A 5 20.02 13.87 -1.37
N ASN A 6 21.24 14.06 -0.86
CA ASN A 6 21.60 15.27 -0.12
C ASN A 6 21.51 16.50 -1.01
N LYS A 7 21.94 16.45 -2.28
CA LYS A 7 21.76 17.59 -3.22
C LYS A 7 20.29 17.86 -3.54
N LEU A 8 19.40 16.87 -3.58
CA LEU A 8 17.97 17.07 -3.81
C LEU A 8 17.30 17.68 -2.57
N ALA A 9 17.67 17.21 -1.37
CA ALA A 9 17.20 17.77 -0.10
C ALA A 9 17.75 19.19 0.14
N GLU A 10 19.03 19.44 -0.14
CA GLU A 10 19.72 20.74 0.01
C GLU A 10 19.33 21.75 -1.06
N ARG A 11 18.99 21.32 -2.29
CA ARG A 11 18.69 22.27 -3.37
C ARG A 11 17.28 22.88 -3.32
N HIS A 12 16.44 22.44 -2.40
CA HIS A 12 14.97 22.50 -2.52
C HIS A 12 14.57 21.86 -3.85
N ILE A 13 13.81 20.77 -3.83
CA ILE A 13 13.28 20.19 -5.08
C ILE A 13 12.35 21.24 -5.71
N ARG A 14 12.92 22.09 -6.59
CA ARG A 14 12.25 23.28 -7.14
C ARG A 14 11.16 22.91 -8.12
N ASP A 15 11.25 21.73 -8.73
CA ASP A 15 10.20 21.23 -9.61
C ASP A 15 9.46 20.06 -8.95
N ILE A 16 8.37 20.42 -8.27
CA ILE A 16 7.39 19.50 -7.69
C ILE A 16 6.89 18.46 -8.72
N ARG A 17 6.99 18.75 -10.03
CA ARG A 17 6.58 17.84 -11.11
C ARG A 17 7.51 16.64 -11.28
N LEU A 18 8.75 16.71 -10.78
CA LEU A 18 9.70 15.59 -10.85
C LEU A 18 9.61 14.66 -9.63
N LEU A 19 8.98 15.10 -8.55
CA LEU A 19 8.83 14.29 -7.32
C LEU A 19 8.09 12.98 -7.55
N PRO A 20 6.96 12.94 -8.29
CA PRO A 20 6.26 11.67 -8.56
C PRO A 20 7.15 10.66 -9.30
N LEU A 21 7.91 11.13 -10.29
CA LEU A 21 8.81 10.28 -11.07
C LEU A 21 9.94 9.70 -10.22
N LEU A 22 10.54 10.53 -9.36
CA LEU A 22 11.58 10.09 -8.43
C LEU A 22 11.03 9.08 -7.41
N ALA A 23 9.89 9.39 -6.79
CA ALA A 23 9.26 8.50 -5.82
C ALA A 23 8.85 7.16 -6.46
N ALA A 24 8.35 7.18 -7.71
CA ALA A 24 8.03 5.97 -8.46
C ALA A 24 9.27 5.11 -8.69
N ARG A 25 10.39 5.71 -9.14
CA ARG A 25 11.64 4.97 -9.38
C ARG A 25 12.27 4.42 -8.10
N ILE A 26 12.25 5.20 -7.01
CA ILE A 26 12.70 4.74 -5.69
C ILE A 26 11.85 3.54 -5.23
N THR A 27 10.54 3.59 -5.45
CA THR A 27 9.61 2.49 -5.13
C THR A 27 9.89 1.25 -5.96
N GLU A 28 9.99 1.39 -7.28
CA GLU A 28 10.20 0.29 -8.24
C GLU A 28 11.54 -0.41 -8.01
N LEU A 29 12.61 0.36 -7.79
CA LEU A 29 13.94 -0.18 -7.55
C LEU A 29 14.12 -0.72 -6.12
N ARG A 30 13.06 -0.69 -5.30
CA ARG A 30 13.09 -1.04 -3.87
C ARG A 30 14.27 -0.38 -3.16
N PHE A 31 14.50 0.89 -3.48
CA PHE A 31 15.69 1.60 -3.05
C PHE A 31 15.66 1.69 -1.53
N GLY A 32 16.59 0.99 -0.88
CA GLY A 32 16.57 0.75 0.57
C GLY A 32 17.19 1.86 1.42
N GLU A 33 17.58 3.01 0.85
CA GLU A 33 18.11 4.10 1.67
C GLU A 33 16.99 4.79 2.44
N ILE A 34 17.02 4.58 3.77
CA ILE A 34 16.02 5.10 4.70
C ILE A 34 15.98 6.63 4.70
N GLU A 35 17.12 7.28 4.46
CA GLU A 35 17.25 8.74 4.34
C GLU A 35 16.40 9.30 3.20
N ALA A 36 16.29 8.55 2.10
CA ALA A 36 15.48 8.96 0.97
C ALA A 36 13.99 8.92 1.28
N TRP A 37 13.55 7.83 1.89
CA TRP A 37 12.18 7.69 2.34
C TRP A 37 11.84 8.70 3.43
N ASN A 38 12.76 8.99 4.35
CA ASN A 38 12.62 10.03 5.37
C ASN A 38 12.40 11.41 4.74
N ALA A 39 13.20 11.77 3.73
CA ALA A 39 13.05 13.05 3.04
C ALA A 39 11.69 13.14 2.32
N LEU A 40 11.27 12.06 1.65
CA LEU A 40 9.97 12.00 0.98
C LEU A 40 8.82 12.11 1.98
N ALA A 41 8.83 11.31 3.06
CA ALA A 41 7.83 11.31 4.11
C ALA A 41 7.69 12.70 4.75
N LYS A 42 8.82 13.33 5.11
CA LYS A 42 8.83 14.69 5.66
C LYS A 42 8.23 15.70 4.69
N TRP A 43 8.55 15.59 3.40
CA TRP A 43 8.02 16.49 2.39
C TRP A 43 6.51 16.32 2.22
N VAL A 44 6.01 15.09 2.05
CA VAL A 44 4.57 14.85 1.84
C VAL A 44 3.75 15.22 3.06
N ASN A 45 4.22 14.93 4.26
CA ASN A 45 3.54 15.31 5.51
C ASN A 45 3.46 16.84 5.65
N SER A 46 4.48 17.57 5.21
CA SER A 46 4.49 19.05 5.26
C SER A 46 3.63 19.69 4.17
N HIS A 47 3.26 18.95 3.13
CA HIS A 47 2.54 19.47 1.95
C HIS A 47 1.24 18.72 1.66
N VAL A 48 0.63 18.05 2.65
CA VAL A 48 -0.56 17.20 2.44
C VAL A 48 -1.70 17.90 1.69
N ASN A 49 -1.89 19.20 1.93
CA ASN A 49 -2.97 19.97 1.30
C ASN A 49 -2.66 20.43 -0.13
N SER A 50 -1.38 20.58 -0.48
CA SER A 50 -0.94 21.08 -1.80
C SER A 50 -0.34 19.98 -2.70
N ALA A 51 0.03 18.84 -2.13
CA ALA A 51 0.64 17.74 -2.87
C ALA A 51 -0.37 17.11 -3.84
N PRO A 52 0.06 16.80 -5.08
CA PRO A 52 -0.74 16.01 -6.02
C PRO A 52 -1.15 14.67 -5.37
N MET A 53 -2.38 14.21 -5.65
CA MET A 53 -2.88 12.94 -5.12
C MET A 53 -1.99 11.77 -5.55
N GLU A 54 -1.52 11.80 -6.80
CA GLU A 54 -0.60 10.82 -7.36
C GLU A 54 0.68 10.71 -6.54
N LEU A 55 1.28 11.83 -6.14
CA LEU A 55 2.49 11.84 -5.32
C LEU A 55 2.24 11.24 -3.93
N LEU A 56 1.14 11.63 -3.27
CA LEU A 56 0.74 11.05 -1.99
C LEU A 56 0.57 9.53 -2.12
N SER A 57 -0.13 9.09 -3.17
CA SER A 57 -0.37 7.66 -3.43
C SER A 57 0.93 6.89 -3.65
N ILE A 58 1.84 7.41 -4.47
CA ILE A 58 3.13 6.77 -4.78
C ILE A 58 3.99 6.64 -3.52
N VAL A 59 4.12 7.72 -2.74
CA VAL A 59 4.97 7.71 -1.53
C VAL A 59 4.39 6.78 -0.47
N VAL A 60 3.09 6.90 -0.14
CA VAL A 60 2.44 6.07 0.88
C VAL A 60 2.46 4.59 0.47
N ALA A 61 2.11 4.27 -0.79
CA ALA A 61 2.16 2.88 -1.26
C ALA A 61 3.59 2.33 -1.33
N GLY A 62 4.55 3.15 -1.76
CA GLY A 62 5.96 2.76 -1.87
C GLY A 62 6.59 2.45 -0.52
N MET A 63 6.33 3.28 0.49
CA MET A 63 6.83 3.05 1.85
C MET A 63 6.22 1.79 2.47
N ALA A 64 4.89 1.61 2.37
CA ALA A 64 4.22 0.42 2.88
C ALA A 64 4.72 -0.87 2.17
N ARG A 65 4.93 -0.81 0.86
CA ARG A 65 5.47 -1.95 0.08
C ARG A 65 6.88 -2.33 0.48
N ASN A 66 7.72 -1.35 0.82
CA ASN A 66 9.11 -1.57 1.23
C ASN A 66 9.27 -1.77 2.75
N GLY A 67 8.18 -1.81 3.52
CA GLY A 67 8.23 -1.98 4.97
C GLY A 67 8.92 -0.81 5.69
N VAL A 68 8.85 0.39 5.12
CA VAL A 68 9.48 1.58 5.70
C VAL A 68 8.56 2.16 6.78
N GLU A 69 8.95 1.98 8.05
CA GLU A 69 8.17 2.40 9.22
C GLU A 69 8.32 3.89 9.60
N VAL A 70 8.87 4.70 8.70
CA VAL A 70 8.93 6.16 8.89
C VAL A 70 7.52 6.72 8.92
N ASP A 71 7.24 7.65 9.85
CA ASP A 71 5.92 8.23 10.01
C ASP A 71 5.44 8.95 8.73
N CYS A 72 4.45 8.34 8.08
CA CYS A 72 3.74 8.86 6.91
C CYS A 72 2.23 8.96 7.18
N ARG A 73 1.82 8.92 8.47
CA ARG A 73 0.41 8.82 8.85
C ARG A 73 -0.39 10.03 8.40
N THR A 74 0.13 11.24 8.53
CA THR A 74 -0.57 12.46 8.10
C THR A 74 -0.86 12.45 6.60
N ALA A 75 0.14 12.10 5.77
CA ALA A 75 -0.05 11.95 4.34
C ALA A 75 -1.02 10.80 4.00
N ALA A 76 -0.94 9.67 4.71
CA ALA A 76 -1.86 8.56 4.53
C ALA A 76 -3.31 8.93 4.90
N SER A 77 -3.54 9.65 6.00
CA SER A 77 -4.88 10.16 6.36
C SER A 77 -5.43 11.11 5.29
N LYS A 78 -4.59 12.01 4.77
CA LYS A 78 -5.01 12.88 3.68
C LYS A 78 -5.31 12.12 2.39
N LEU A 79 -4.56 11.05 2.12
CA LEU A 79 -4.84 10.15 1.00
C LEU A 79 -6.18 9.45 1.20
N ALA A 80 -6.47 8.93 2.40
CA ALA A 80 -7.74 8.27 2.74
C ALA A 80 -8.96 9.17 2.46
N GLU A 81 -8.88 10.48 2.79
CA GLU A 81 -9.94 11.45 2.49
C GLU A 81 -10.20 11.62 0.98
N ARG A 82 -9.17 11.43 0.15
CA ARG A 82 -9.17 11.78 -1.28
C ARG A 82 -9.39 10.59 -2.21
N VAL A 83 -8.98 9.40 -1.79
CA VAL A 83 -9.07 8.20 -2.64
C VAL A 83 -10.52 7.77 -2.83
N ARG A 84 -10.84 7.33 -4.05
CA ARG A 84 -12.17 6.86 -4.43
C ARG A 84 -12.01 5.60 -5.26
N ARG A 85 -12.87 4.60 -5.02
CA ARG A 85 -12.77 3.29 -5.67
C ARG A 85 -12.85 3.42 -7.20
N GLU A 86 -13.67 4.33 -7.68
CA GLU A 86 -13.98 4.61 -9.09
C GLU A 86 -12.77 5.17 -9.85
N THR A 87 -11.87 5.83 -9.12
CA THR A 87 -10.65 6.42 -9.69
C THR A 87 -9.47 5.44 -9.76
N ALA A 88 -9.61 4.26 -9.14
CA ALA A 88 -8.56 3.27 -9.11
C ALA A 88 -8.47 2.50 -10.44
N PRO A 89 -7.29 2.44 -11.11
CA PRO A 89 -7.13 1.80 -12.42
C PRO A 89 -7.47 0.30 -12.43
N SER A 90 -7.33 -0.38 -11.29
CA SER A 90 -7.63 -1.81 -11.16
C SER A 90 -7.91 -2.20 -9.71
N GLN A 91 -8.46 -3.38 -9.51
CA GLN A 91 -8.66 -3.97 -8.18
C GLN A 91 -7.33 -4.14 -7.43
N ASN A 92 -6.25 -4.48 -8.15
CA ASN A 92 -4.91 -4.65 -7.56
C ASN A 92 -4.34 -3.34 -7.01
N ILE A 93 -4.51 -2.24 -7.75
CA ILE A 93 -4.09 -0.90 -7.31
C ILE A 93 -4.96 -0.45 -6.14
N TRP A 94 -6.27 -0.71 -6.18
CA TRP A 94 -7.16 -0.41 -5.07
C TRP A 94 -6.76 -1.17 -3.79
N LEU A 95 -6.61 -2.49 -3.85
CA LEU A 95 -6.16 -3.31 -2.72
C LEU A 95 -4.83 -2.80 -2.16
N SER A 96 -3.87 -2.47 -3.03
CA SER A 96 -2.55 -1.97 -2.58
C SER A 96 -2.64 -0.60 -1.92
N THR A 97 -3.57 0.25 -2.35
CA THR A 97 -3.84 1.56 -1.74
C THR A 97 -4.47 1.36 -0.36
N ILE A 98 -5.50 0.52 -0.24
CA ILE A 98 -6.14 0.27 1.06
C ILE A 98 -5.17 -0.40 2.04
N HIS A 99 -4.35 -1.33 1.55
CA HIS A 99 -3.29 -1.96 2.33
C HIS A 99 -2.27 -0.94 2.88
N SER A 100 -1.84 0.04 2.07
CA SER A 100 -0.91 1.06 2.55
C SER A 100 -1.54 1.99 3.59
N LEU A 101 -2.84 2.28 3.48
CA LEU A 101 -3.57 3.01 4.51
C LEU A 101 -3.68 2.22 5.82
N ALA A 102 -3.89 0.90 5.74
CA ALA A 102 -3.86 0.01 6.90
C ALA A 102 -2.46 0.00 7.56
N PHE A 103 -1.40 -0.12 6.77
CA PHE A 103 -0.01 -0.09 7.25
C PHE A 103 0.30 1.17 8.07
N PHE A 104 -0.19 2.34 7.64
CA PHE A 104 0.01 3.61 8.34
C PHE A 104 -1.09 3.98 9.34
N ARG A 105 -1.99 3.06 9.70
CA ARG A 105 -3.11 3.30 10.63
C ARG A 105 -3.96 4.52 10.25
N ALA A 106 -4.25 4.63 8.96
CA ALA A 106 -5.07 5.65 8.33
C ALA A 106 -6.29 5.06 7.60
N LEU A 107 -6.56 3.78 7.80
CA LEU A 107 -7.71 3.08 7.23
C LEU A 107 -9.02 3.59 7.88
N THR A 108 -10.07 3.77 7.07
CA THR A 108 -11.43 4.06 7.56
C THR A 108 -12.33 2.83 7.38
N PRO A 109 -13.45 2.74 8.12
CA PRO A 109 -14.41 1.64 7.97
C PRO A 109 -14.89 1.44 6.53
N GLU A 110 -15.23 2.52 5.83
CA GLU A 110 -15.77 2.48 4.47
C GLU A 110 -14.72 1.96 3.47
N LEU A 111 -13.47 2.38 3.65
CA LEU A 111 -12.36 1.91 2.82
C LEU A 111 -12.03 0.45 3.09
N ALA A 112 -12.11 -0.01 4.35
CA ALA A 112 -11.93 -1.41 4.69
C ALA A 112 -13.02 -2.29 4.06
N GLU A 113 -14.29 -1.89 4.20
CA GLU A 113 -15.43 -2.61 3.61
C GLU A 113 -15.32 -2.73 2.09
N SER A 114 -14.77 -1.71 1.42
CA SER A 114 -14.60 -1.71 -0.04
C SER A 114 -13.72 -2.85 -0.59
N VAL A 115 -12.86 -3.44 0.25
CA VAL A 115 -11.97 -4.56 -0.12
C VAL A 115 -12.24 -5.86 0.63
N LEU A 116 -12.89 -5.81 1.78
CA LEU A 116 -13.23 -7.00 2.58
C LEU A 116 -14.57 -7.63 2.19
N ASN A 117 -15.39 -6.95 1.39
CA ASN A 117 -16.64 -7.53 0.90
C ASN A 117 -16.40 -8.74 -0.03
N LYS A 118 -17.34 -9.69 0.01
CA LYS A 118 -17.23 -10.99 -0.67
C LYS A 118 -17.07 -10.86 -2.19
N ASP A 119 -17.74 -9.89 -2.80
CA ASP A 119 -17.73 -9.69 -4.24
C ASP A 119 -16.34 -9.24 -4.71
N PHE A 120 -15.75 -8.26 -4.02
CA PHE A 120 -14.41 -7.80 -4.30
C PHE A 120 -13.38 -8.91 -4.13
N VAL A 121 -13.42 -9.64 -3.01
CA VAL A 121 -12.49 -10.75 -2.73
C VAL A 121 -12.59 -11.84 -3.79
N SER A 122 -13.81 -12.25 -4.15
CA SER A 122 -14.02 -13.29 -5.14
C SER A 122 -13.49 -12.88 -6.51
N GLN A 123 -13.83 -11.67 -6.98
CA GLN A 123 -13.35 -11.17 -8.27
C GLN A 123 -11.82 -11.03 -8.29
N LEU A 124 -11.24 -10.51 -7.22
CA LEU A 124 -9.81 -10.28 -7.10
C LEU A 124 -9.02 -11.60 -7.16
N LEU A 125 -9.47 -12.64 -6.45
CA LEU A 125 -8.77 -13.92 -6.36
C LEU A 125 -9.04 -14.81 -7.58
N GLN A 126 -10.22 -14.76 -8.18
CA GLN A 126 -10.54 -15.50 -9.41
C GLN A 126 -9.78 -14.97 -10.64
N THR A 127 -9.53 -13.67 -10.71
CA THR A 127 -8.76 -13.05 -11.81
C THR A 127 -7.25 -13.21 -11.68
N SER A 128 -6.77 -13.77 -10.57
CA SER A 128 -5.35 -13.99 -10.33
C SER A 128 -4.82 -15.18 -11.14
N GLN A 129 -3.70 -14.98 -11.84
CA GLN A 129 -3.17 -15.95 -12.80
C GLN A 129 -2.31 -17.03 -12.17
N SER A 130 -1.68 -16.73 -11.02
CA SER A 130 -0.76 -17.65 -10.35
C SER A 130 -1.12 -17.86 -8.87
N PRO A 131 -0.76 -19.02 -8.29
CA PRO A 131 -0.93 -19.25 -6.86
C PRO A 131 -0.18 -18.23 -5.99
N GLY A 132 1.04 -17.85 -6.40
CA GLY A 132 1.82 -16.82 -5.70
C GLY A 132 1.16 -15.43 -5.71
N GLU A 133 0.52 -15.04 -6.82
CA GLU A 133 -0.26 -13.80 -6.88
C GLU A 133 -1.46 -13.85 -5.93
N LYS A 134 -2.16 -14.99 -5.87
CA LYS A 134 -3.28 -15.17 -4.95
C LYS A 134 -2.84 -15.06 -3.50
N ILE A 135 -1.73 -15.72 -3.11
CA ILE A 135 -1.17 -15.60 -1.75
C ILE A 135 -0.84 -14.14 -1.43
N PHE A 136 -0.15 -13.43 -2.32
CA PHE A 136 0.22 -12.04 -2.08
C PHE A 136 -1.00 -11.15 -1.83
N LYS A 137 -2.08 -11.35 -2.60
CA LYS A 137 -3.35 -10.64 -2.42
C LYS A 137 -4.04 -11.03 -1.11
N ALA A 138 -4.09 -12.32 -0.78
CA ALA A 138 -4.66 -12.80 0.47
C ALA A 138 -3.91 -12.27 1.70
N MET A 139 -2.58 -12.21 1.67
CA MET A 139 -1.79 -11.62 2.75
C MET A 139 -2.16 -10.15 2.98
N LYS A 140 -2.33 -9.35 1.91
CA LYS A 140 -2.80 -7.97 2.04
C LYS A 140 -4.19 -7.89 2.65
N LEU A 141 -5.12 -8.74 2.20
CA LEU A 141 -6.48 -8.80 2.74
C LEU A 141 -6.48 -9.15 4.24
N LEU A 142 -5.66 -10.13 4.65
CA LEU A 142 -5.51 -10.53 6.06
C LEU A 142 -4.86 -9.43 6.90
N GLN A 143 -3.87 -8.71 6.38
CA GLN A 143 -3.25 -7.56 7.07
C GLN A 143 -4.24 -6.40 7.23
N ILE A 144 -5.10 -6.15 6.24
CA ILE A 144 -6.19 -5.18 6.36
C ILE A 144 -7.20 -5.65 7.40
N ASN A 145 -7.59 -6.94 7.38
CA ASN A 145 -8.50 -7.51 8.39
C ASN A 145 -7.93 -7.39 9.81
N ALA A 146 -6.64 -7.65 10.00
CA ALA A 146 -5.97 -7.46 11.28
C ALA A 146 -5.99 -5.99 11.75
N CYS A 147 -5.77 -5.04 10.84
CA CYS A 147 -5.91 -3.61 11.12
C CYS A 147 -7.35 -3.26 11.54
N VAL A 148 -8.36 -3.82 10.88
CA VAL A 148 -9.76 -3.65 11.27
C VAL A 148 -10.02 -4.16 12.68
N GLU A 149 -9.54 -5.36 13.02
CA GLU A 149 -9.74 -5.98 14.33
C GLU A 149 -9.02 -5.25 15.46
N VAL A 150 -7.84 -4.69 15.19
CA VAL A 150 -6.99 -4.07 16.22
C VAL A 150 -7.18 -2.56 16.32
N ASP A 151 -7.29 -1.85 15.19
CA ASP A 151 -7.31 -0.39 15.16
C ASP A 151 -8.74 0.17 15.09
N LEU A 152 -9.63 -0.43 14.29
CA LEU A 152 -11.01 0.06 14.15
C LEU A 152 -11.96 -0.52 15.21
N LYS A 153 -11.80 -1.79 15.58
CA LYS A 153 -12.58 -2.47 16.63
C LYS A 153 -14.08 -2.21 16.49
N ASP A 154 -14.66 -1.51 17.47
CA ASP A 154 -16.10 -1.23 17.59
C ASP A 154 -16.60 -0.24 16.54
N SER A 155 -15.71 0.53 15.89
CA SER A 155 -16.10 1.43 14.81
C SER A 155 -16.31 0.72 13.46
N TYR A 156 -16.06 -0.60 13.39
CA TYR A 156 -16.23 -1.40 12.18
C TYR A 156 -17.26 -2.52 12.35
N ALA A 157 -18.37 -2.39 11.63
CA ALA A 157 -19.45 -3.37 11.57
C ALA A 157 -19.53 -4.13 10.23
N GLY A 158 -18.57 -3.90 9.33
CA GLY A 158 -18.54 -4.50 8.00
C GLY A 158 -18.02 -5.95 7.95
N PRO A 159 -17.86 -6.51 6.73
CA PRO A 159 -17.35 -7.86 6.53
C PRO A 159 -15.94 -8.07 7.08
N ARG A 160 -15.70 -9.23 7.71
CA ARG A 160 -14.37 -9.66 8.13
C ARG A 160 -13.95 -10.89 7.32
N LEU A 161 -12.65 -11.05 7.16
CA LEU A 161 -12.05 -12.18 6.43
C LEU A 161 -11.18 -12.99 7.38
N GLY A 162 -11.56 -14.25 7.57
CA GLY A 162 -10.71 -15.27 8.16
C GLY A 162 -10.10 -16.18 7.09
N PHE A 163 -9.40 -17.22 7.56
CA PHE A 163 -8.86 -18.26 6.70
C PHE A 163 -9.96 -19.03 5.97
N SER A 164 -11.09 -19.30 6.63
CA SER A 164 -12.26 -19.99 6.07
C SER A 164 -12.82 -19.33 4.82
N GLU A 165 -12.81 -18.00 4.75
CA GLU A 165 -13.30 -17.23 3.60
C GLU A 165 -12.31 -17.29 2.41
N LEU A 166 -11.04 -17.59 2.66
CA LEU A 166 -9.97 -17.62 1.66
C LEU A 166 -9.64 -19.03 1.17
N GLU A 167 -9.93 -20.06 1.97
CA GLU A 167 -9.75 -21.48 1.62
C GLU A 167 -10.31 -21.89 0.25
N PRO A 168 -11.48 -21.39 -0.21
CA PRO A 168 -11.99 -21.73 -1.54
C PRO A 168 -11.08 -21.26 -2.69
N PHE A 169 -10.22 -20.28 -2.43
CA PHE A 169 -9.39 -19.63 -3.45
C PHE A 169 -7.93 -20.04 -3.38
N ILE A 170 -7.44 -20.39 -2.18
CA ILE A 170 -6.02 -20.58 -1.89
C ILE A 170 -5.85 -21.73 -0.89
N LYS A 171 -4.92 -22.62 -1.19
CA LYS A 171 -4.36 -23.54 -0.21
C LYS A 171 -3.10 -22.92 0.37
N PHE A 172 -3.06 -22.77 1.69
CA PHE A 172 -1.87 -22.31 2.41
C PHE A 172 -0.97 -23.53 2.69
N ASP A 173 -0.26 -24.03 1.68
CA ASP A 173 0.69 -25.13 1.78
C ASP A 173 2.13 -24.70 1.41
N ASP A 174 3.12 -25.52 1.80
CA ASP A 174 4.55 -25.21 1.66
C ASP A 174 4.97 -24.98 0.19
N GLU A 175 4.37 -25.72 -0.75
CA GLU A 175 4.63 -25.53 -2.19
C GLU A 175 4.15 -24.16 -2.66
N THR A 176 2.97 -23.74 -2.24
CA THR A 176 2.40 -22.44 -2.65
C THR A 176 3.18 -21.27 -2.02
N VAL A 177 3.65 -21.41 -0.77
CA VAL A 177 4.49 -20.41 -0.09
C VAL A 177 5.89 -20.31 -0.72
N SER A 178 6.50 -21.43 -1.13
CA SER A 178 7.82 -21.43 -1.78
C SER A 178 7.84 -20.66 -3.10
N GLN A 179 6.75 -20.68 -3.88
CA GLN A 179 6.60 -19.92 -5.12
C GLN A 179 6.52 -18.40 -4.88
N GLN A 180 6.04 -17.98 -3.71
CA GLN A 180 6.01 -16.58 -3.33
C GLN A 180 7.42 -16.02 -3.11
N SER A 181 8.33 -16.79 -2.52
CA SER A 181 9.73 -16.39 -2.29
C SER A 181 10.45 -16.05 -3.59
N THR A 182 10.14 -16.76 -4.68
CA THR A 182 10.70 -16.51 -6.02
C THR A 182 10.20 -15.20 -6.63
N LEU A 183 8.95 -14.81 -6.36
CA LEU A 183 8.38 -13.53 -6.82
C LEU A 183 8.98 -12.32 -6.07
N TYR A 184 9.51 -12.50 -4.85
CA TYR A 184 10.24 -11.45 -4.15
C TYR A 184 11.56 -11.07 -4.83
N PHE A 185 12.14 -11.97 -5.65
CA PHE A 185 13.43 -11.75 -6.34
C PHE A 185 13.28 -11.28 -7.79
N ILE A 186 12.10 -11.39 -8.41
CA ILE A 186 11.92 -11.16 -9.87
C ILE A 186 10.99 -9.97 -10.20
N ALA A 187 10.34 -9.32 -9.20
CA ALA A 187 9.38 -8.23 -9.44
C ALA A 187 9.76 -6.86 -8.83
#